data_AF-A0A941VI91-F1
#
_entry.id   AF-A0A941VI91-F1
#
_cell.length_a   1.000
_cell.length_b   1.000
_cell.length_c   1.000
_cell.angle_alpha   90.00
_cell.angle_beta   90.00
_cell.angle_gamma   90.00
#
_symmetry.space_group_name_H-M   'P 1'
#
loop_
_entity.id
_entity.type
_entity.pdbx_description
1 polymer ?
#
loop_
_entity_poly.entity_id
_entity_poly.type
_entity_poly.pdbx_seq_one_letter_code
_entity_poly.pdbx_strand_id
1 'polypeptide(L)'
;MKKQYLIGLVILLLAGIAAVYALKRGDVPGKGMPQPAQQTQSEAEHQGHAAPQDAQTEQEGAEEEAPTVEIPLDKQKMIGVKTVEVMEHQLKKVIRTVGRIEYDERRLSTVNMKFEGWIEKLHADYSGKYVKKGTPLADIYSPELLATQQEFINALKWAGQNSGEENGSMKGMLNNDARSLVEAARQRLKLWDISDEQIRKIEESGK
;
A
#
# COMPACT_ATOMS: atom_id res chain seq x y z
N MET A 1 28.52 -6.16 -30.58
CA MET A 1 29.42 -5.79 -29.47
C MET A 1 28.65 -5.25 -28.26
N LYS A 2 27.71 -6.01 -27.65
CA LYS A 2 26.88 -5.51 -26.51
C LYS A 2 26.84 -6.42 -25.27
N LYS A 3 27.50 -7.59 -25.28
CA LYS A 3 27.43 -8.57 -24.17
C LYS A 3 28.38 -8.29 -22.99
N GLN A 4 29.41 -7.45 -23.16
CA GLN A 4 30.41 -7.21 -22.10
C GLN A 4 29.99 -6.17 -21.05
N TYR A 5 29.19 -5.16 -21.43
CA TYR A 5 28.68 -4.15 -20.49
C TYR A 5 27.68 -4.70 -19.46
N LEU A 6 27.00 -5.81 -19.76
CA LEU A 6 26.01 -6.40 -18.86
C LEU A 6 26.66 -7.04 -17.60
N ILE A 7 27.90 -7.55 -17.74
CA ILE A 7 28.62 -8.19 -16.63
C ILE A 7 29.16 -7.13 -15.65
N GLY A 8 29.68 -6.00 -16.16
CA GLY A 8 30.15 -4.90 -15.31
C GLY A 8 29.04 -4.27 -14.46
N LEU A 9 27.81 -4.17 -14.97
CA LEU A 9 26.68 -3.57 -14.26
C LEU A 9 26.18 -4.45 -13.09
N VAL A 10 26.29 -5.78 -13.19
CA VAL A 10 25.93 -6.70 -12.10
C VAL A 10 26.94 -6.63 -10.94
N ILE A 11 28.23 -6.48 -11.24
CA ILE A 11 29.28 -6.34 -10.21
C ILE A 11 29.12 -5.03 -9.43
N LEU A 12 28.74 -3.94 -10.12
CA LEU A 12 28.50 -2.64 -9.49
C LEU A 12 27.27 -2.65 -8.57
N LEU A 13 26.21 -3.39 -8.92
CA LEU A 13 25.03 -3.57 -8.06
C LEU A 13 25.32 -4.38 -6.80
N LEU A 14 26.17 -5.41 -6.88
CA LEU A 14 26.54 -6.22 -5.71
C LEU A 14 27.40 -5.44 -4.71
N ALA A 15 28.31 -4.59 -5.18
CA ALA A 15 29.11 -3.71 -4.31
C ALA A 15 28.23 -2.68 -3.55
N GLY A 16 27.19 -2.14 -4.20
CA GLY A 16 26.25 -1.20 -3.57
C GLY A 16 25.45 -1.80 -2.41
N ILE A 17 25.09 -3.09 -2.49
CA ILE A 17 24.34 -3.79 -1.44
C ILE A 17 25.21 -4.02 -0.20
N ALA A 18 26.51 -4.32 -0.36
CA ALA A 18 27.44 -4.52 0.75
C ALA A 18 27.65 -3.22 1.56
N ALA A 19 27.77 -2.07 0.89
CA ALA A 19 27.93 -0.77 1.56
C ALA A 19 26.71 -0.37 2.41
N VAL A 20 25.49 -0.68 1.95
CA VAL A 20 24.25 -0.43 2.72
C VAL A 20 24.14 -1.33 3.95
N TYR A 21 24.70 -2.55 3.89
CA TYR A 21 24.69 -3.48 5.03
C TYR A 21 25.69 -3.07 6.13
N ALA A 22 26.84 -2.48 5.75
CA ALA A 22 27.85 -2.01 6.68
C ALA A 22 27.40 -0.79 7.52
N LEU A 23 26.56 0.08 6.95
CA LEU A 23 26.11 1.33 7.59
C LEU A 23 24.95 1.17 8.61
N LYS A 24 24.44 -0.05 8.85
CA LYS A 24 23.24 -0.28 9.69
C LYS A 24 23.49 -1.07 10.98
N ARG A 25 24.74 -1.22 11.43
CA ARG A 25 25.07 -1.65 12.80
C ARG A 25 25.48 -0.45 13.65
N GLY A 26 24.48 0.28 14.14
CA GLY A 26 24.65 1.19 15.27
C GLY A 26 24.71 0.38 16.56
N ASP A 27 25.72 0.65 17.38
CA ASP A 27 25.98 -0.01 18.65
C ASP A 27 24.96 0.38 19.73
N VAL A 28 24.60 -0.54 20.63
CA VAL A 28 23.63 -0.29 21.73
C VAL A 28 24.14 -0.94 23.02
N PRO A 29 24.63 -0.16 23.99
CA PRO A 29 25.20 -0.72 25.22
C PRO A 29 24.13 -1.30 26.15
N GLY A 30 24.42 -2.48 26.72
CA GLY A 30 23.52 -3.21 27.60
C GLY A 30 23.26 -2.50 28.92
N LYS A 31 21.97 -2.41 29.32
CA LYS A 31 21.54 -1.84 30.60
C LYS A 31 21.26 -2.96 31.59
N GLY A 32 22.00 -2.98 32.71
CA GLY A 32 21.91 -4.04 33.72
C GLY A 32 20.53 -4.18 34.37
N MET A 33 20.23 -5.38 34.88
CA MET A 33 19.03 -5.69 35.65
C MET A 33 19.41 -6.37 36.99
N PRO A 34 18.59 -6.22 38.04
CA PRO A 34 19.04 -6.38 39.43
C PRO A 34 18.84 -7.79 40.02
N GLN A 35 19.48 -8.01 41.17
CA GLN A 35 19.36 -9.17 42.04
C GLN A 35 18.82 -8.71 43.40
N PRO A 36 17.87 -9.44 44.03
CA PRO A 36 18.21 -10.24 45.23
C PRO A 36 17.38 -11.57 45.26
N ALA A 37 17.49 -12.54 46.19
CA ALA A 37 18.10 -12.68 47.53
C ALA A 37 18.42 -14.20 47.77
N GLN A 38 18.72 -14.81 48.94
CA GLN A 38 18.85 -14.38 50.36
C GLN A 38 19.58 -15.45 51.22
N GLN A 39 20.46 -15.05 52.16
CA GLN A 39 20.81 -15.74 53.45
C GLN A 39 21.47 -17.17 53.41
N THR A 40 22.26 -17.66 54.38
CA THR A 40 22.55 -17.31 55.81
C THR A 40 23.89 -17.96 56.28
N GLN A 41 24.64 -17.31 57.21
CA GLN A 41 25.37 -17.87 58.41
C GLN A 41 26.39 -19.04 58.27
N SER A 42 27.43 -19.24 59.11
CA SER A 42 28.07 -18.48 60.22
C SER A 42 29.58 -18.83 60.32
N GLU A 43 30.45 -17.93 60.84
CA GLU A 43 31.18 -17.99 62.14
C GLU A 43 32.59 -18.64 62.16
N ALA A 44 33.38 -18.19 63.16
CA ALA A 44 34.66 -18.71 63.68
C ALA A 44 35.98 -18.49 62.88
N GLU A 45 37.16 -18.27 63.49
CA GLU A 45 37.54 -17.82 64.86
C GLU A 45 39.03 -17.35 64.89
N HIS A 46 39.39 -16.54 65.91
CA HIS A 46 40.70 -16.34 66.57
C HIS A 46 42.09 -16.26 65.85
N GLN A 47 42.66 -15.06 65.92
CA GLN A 47 43.97 -14.69 66.55
C GLN A 47 45.29 -15.44 66.21
N GLY A 48 46.18 -14.73 65.49
CA GLY A 48 47.46 -14.23 66.03
C GLY A 48 48.73 -15.10 66.00
N HIS A 49 49.75 -14.70 65.20
CA HIS A 49 51.05 -14.21 65.70
C HIS A 49 52.04 -13.76 64.59
N ALA A 50 52.80 -12.71 64.91
CA ALA A 50 54.16 -12.34 64.42
C ALA A 50 54.44 -12.08 62.91
N ALA A 51 54.97 -10.89 62.64
CA ALA A 51 55.62 -10.45 61.39
C ALA A 51 57.12 -10.12 61.70
N PRO A 52 57.92 -9.51 60.81
CA PRO A 52 57.84 -9.37 59.34
C PRO A 52 59.15 -9.79 58.61
N GLN A 53 59.17 -9.78 57.26
CA GLN A 53 60.24 -9.13 56.49
C GLN A 53 59.94 -9.03 54.98
N ASP A 54 59.68 -7.80 54.54
CA ASP A 54 60.03 -7.15 53.27
C ASP A 54 60.31 -8.02 52.03
N ALA A 55 59.44 -7.95 51.02
CA ALA A 55 59.68 -7.04 49.88
C ALA A 55 58.52 -6.99 48.87
N GLN A 56 58.16 -5.76 48.48
CA GLN A 56 57.59 -5.36 47.18
C GLN A 56 56.18 -5.86 46.79
N THR A 57 55.23 -4.94 46.95
CA THR A 57 53.91 -4.96 46.32
C THR A 57 54.01 -4.61 44.83
N GLU A 58 53.64 -5.54 43.95
CA GLU A 58 53.18 -5.22 42.60
C GLU A 58 51.75 -5.75 42.47
N GLN A 59 50.78 -4.84 42.57
CA GLN A 59 49.37 -5.13 42.27
C GLN A 59 49.10 -4.76 40.81
N GLU A 60 49.27 -5.72 39.90
CA GLU A 60 48.60 -5.68 38.61
C GLU A 60 47.25 -6.42 38.69
N GLY A 61 46.30 -6.00 37.86
CA GLY A 61 44.87 -6.23 38.12
C GLY A 61 44.47 -7.70 38.19
N ALA A 62 43.81 -8.08 39.28
CA ALA A 62 43.09 -9.35 39.35
C ALA A 62 41.93 -9.32 38.36
N GLU A 63 42.05 -10.06 37.26
CA GLU A 63 40.89 -10.45 36.46
C GLU A 63 39.97 -11.30 37.35
N GLU A 64 38.70 -10.88 37.52
CA GLU A 64 37.71 -11.71 38.23
C GLU A 64 37.38 -12.92 37.35
N GLU A 65 38.15 -13.99 37.51
CA GLU A 65 37.87 -15.28 36.88
C GLU A 65 36.45 -15.74 37.26
N ALA A 66 35.65 -16.08 36.25
CA ALA A 66 34.32 -16.62 36.49
C ALA A 66 34.41 -17.91 37.33
N PRO A 67 33.53 -18.11 38.32
CA PRO A 67 33.63 -19.22 39.27
C PRO A 67 33.60 -20.56 38.54
N THR A 68 34.77 -21.20 38.49
CA THR A 68 34.99 -22.47 37.78
C THR A 68 34.68 -23.65 38.72
N VAL A 69 33.93 -24.63 38.20
CA VAL A 69 33.56 -25.84 38.93
C VAL A 69 34.20 -27.05 38.26
N GLU A 70 35.12 -27.70 38.96
CA GLU A 70 35.75 -28.94 38.48
C GLU A 70 34.88 -30.17 38.79
N ILE A 71 34.74 -31.06 37.81
CA ILE A 71 34.03 -32.33 37.96
C ILE A 71 34.94 -33.47 37.49
N PRO A 72 35.22 -34.50 38.32
CA PRO A 72 36.09 -35.61 37.94
C PRO A 72 35.62 -36.34 36.68
N LEU A 73 36.56 -36.72 35.81
CA LEU A 73 36.27 -37.33 34.51
C LEU A 73 35.41 -38.60 34.60
N ASP A 74 35.58 -39.40 35.66
CA ASP A 74 34.76 -40.62 35.86
C ASP A 74 33.30 -40.29 36.17
N LYS A 75 33.03 -39.16 36.85
CA LYS A 75 31.67 -38.66 37.08
C LYS A 75 31.07 -38.13 35.78
N GLN A 76 31.84 -37.38 34.98
CA GLN A 76 31.41 -36.90 33.66
C GLN A 76 31.04 -38.07 32.72
N LYS A 77 31.87 -39.13 32.72
CA LYS A 77 31.61 -40.37 31.96
C LYS A 77 30.38 -41.12 32.47
N MET A 78 30.24 -41.28 33.80
CA MET A 78 29.12 -42.00 34.42
C MET A 78 27.75 -41.36 34.11
N ILE A 79 27.69 -40.03 34.02
CA ILE A 79 26.45 -39.29 33.67
C ILE A 79 26.30 -39.02 32.16
N GLY A 80 27.30 -39.37 31.35
CA GLY A 80 27.26 -39.25 29.89
C GLY A 80 27.23 -37.80 29.37
N VAL A 81 28.08 -36.92 29.92
CA VAL A 81 28.20 -35.52 29.48
C VAL A 81 28.45 -35.45 27.97
N LYS A 82 27.72 -34.56 27.29
CA LYS A 82 27.90 -34.23 25.86
C LYS A 82 28.00 -32.73 25.70
N THR A 83 28.99 -32.27 24.96
CA THR A 83 29.20 -30.87 24.59
C THR A 83 29.00 -30.69 23.08
N VAL A 84 28.79 -29.45 22.66
CA VAL A 84 28.80 -29.02 21.26
C VAL A 84 29.44 -27.63 21.21
N GLU A 85 30.19 -27.35 20.15
CA GLU A 85 30.78 -26.04 19.92
C GLU A 85 29.69 -24.99 19.67
N VAL A 86 29.87 -23.79 20.23
CA VAL A 86 28.94 -22.68 20.01
C VAL A 86 29.15 -22.13 18.60
N MET A 87 28.13 -22.27 17.76
CA MET A 87 28.15 -21.81 16.37
C MET A 87 26.99 -20.86 16.09
N GLU A 88 27.24 -19.78 15.34
CA GLU A 88 26.16 -18.96 14.77
C GLU A 88 25.46 -19.74 13.64
N HIS A 89 24.13 -19.78 13.65
CA HIS A 89 23.35 -20.46 12.62
C HIS A 89 22.06 -19.72 12.26
N GLN A 90 21.66 -19.77 10.98
CA GLN A 90 20.39 -19.20 10.54
C GLN A 90 19.21 -20.06 10.98
N LEU A 91 18.49 -19.63 12.02
CA LEU A 91 17.27 -20.28 12.48
C LEU A 91 16.09 -19.98 11.53
N LYS A 92 15.53 -21.02 10.91
CA LYS A 92 14.33 -20.92 10.05
C LYS A 92 13.11 -21.43 10.81
N LYS A 93 12.16 -20.53 11.11
CA LYS A 93 10.86 -20.90 11.71
C LYS A 93 9.81 -21.10 10.61
N VAL A 94 9.28 -22.32 10.48
CA VAL A 94 8.13 -22.59 9.60
C VAL A 94 6.85 -22.16 10.31
N ILE A 95 6.11 -21.23 9.71
CA ILE A 95 4.79 -20.80 10.17
C ILE A 95 3.75 -21.33 9.17
N ARG A 96 2.74 -22.04 9.68
CA ARG A 96 1.56 -22.43 8.90
C ARG A 96 0.41 -21.48 9.23
N THR A 97 -0.21 -20.90 8.22
CA THR A 97 -1.34 -19.98 8.35
C THR A 97 -2.34 -20.23 7.21
N VAL A 98 -3.53 -19.64 7.33
CA VAL A 98 -4.54 -19.60 6.28
C VAL A 98 -4.54 -18.25 5.57
N GLY A 99 -5.08 -18.22 4.35
CA GLY A 99 -5.35 -17.00 3.59
C GLY A 99 -6.78 -17.01 3.05
N ARG A 100 -7.27 -15.85 2.63
CA ARG A 100 -8.57 -15.69 1.96
C ARG A 100 -8.33 -15.30 0.50
N ILE A 101 -9.20 -15.77 -0.38
CA ILE A 101 -9.29 -15.26 -1.76
C ILE A 101 -10.39 -14.20 -1.74
N GLU A 102 -10.01 -12.96 -2.06
CA GLU A 102 -10.90 -11.81 -2.07
C GLU A 102 -10.84 -11.12 -3.44
N TYR A 103 -11.80 -10.24 -3.71
CA TYR A 103 -11.82 -9.51 -4.98
C TYR A 103 -10.66 -8.52 -5.06
N ASP A 104 -10.08 -8.36 -6.25
CA ASP A 104 -9.15 -7.26 -6.51
C ASP A 104 -9.92 -5.94 -6.48
N GLU A 105 -9.82 -5.21 -5.37
CA GLU A 105 -10.52 -3.93 -5.15
C GLU A 105 -10.23 -2.91 -6.26
N ARG A 106 -9.06 -2.98 -6.89
CA ARG A 106 -8.67 -2.11 -8.02
C ARG A 106 -9.46 -2.39 -9.29
N ARG A 107 -10.21 -3.50 -9.32
CA ARG A 107 -11.05 -3.96 -10.42
C ARG A 107 -12.54 -4.00 -10.06
N LEU A 108 -12.90 -3.61 -8.82
CA LEU A 108 -14.28 -3.30 -8.48
C LEU A 108 -14.67 -1.96 -9.13
N SER A 109 -15.94 -1.83 -9.51
CA SER A 109 -16.47 -0.63 -10.13
C SER A 109 -17.95 -0.49 -9.81
N THR A 110 -18.34 0.67 -9.28
CA THR A 110 -19.73 0.98 -8.96
C THR A 110 -20.29 1.88 -10.05
N VAL A 111 -21.35 1.43 -10.72
CA VAL A 111 -22.08 2.23 -11.72
C VAL A 111 -23.16 3.02 -11.00
N ASN A 112 -23.12 4.35 -11.12
CA ASN A 112 -24.09 5.26 -10.53
C ASN A 112 -24.76 6.09 -11.62
N MET A 113 -26.02 6.49 -11.42
CA MET A 113 -26.74 7.38 -12.32
C MET A 113 -26.35 8.85 -12.04
N LYS A 114 -26.30 9.67 -13.10
CA LYS A 114 -26.02 11.11 -13.03
C LYS A 114 -27.26 12.01 -13.04
N PHE A 115 -28.43 11.41 -13.21
CA PHE A 115 -29.74 12.04 -13.32
C PHE A 115 -30.78 11.16 -12.62
N GLU A 116 -31.91 11.73 -12.20
CA GLU A 116 -33.01 10.98 -11.62
C GLU A 116 -33.88 10.31 -12.70
N GLY A 117 -34.46 9.17 -12.39
CA GLY A 117 -35.30 8.41 -13.33
C GLY A 117 -35.75 7.07 -12.75
N TRP A 118 -36.55 6.35 -13.53
CA TRP A 118 -37.05 5.01 -13.19
C TRP A 118 -36.43 3.95 -14.10
N ILE A 119 -36.16 2.78 -13.53
CA ILE A 119 -35.72 1.61 -14.30
C ILE A 119 -36.96 1.03 -15.01
N GLU A 120 -36.96 1.04 -16.34
CA GLU A 120 -37.99 0.38 -17.15
C GLU A 120 -37.73 -1.12 -17.27
N LYS A 121 -36.45 -1.50 -17.35
CA LYS A 121 -36.02 -2.89 -17.47
C LYS A 121 -34.66 -3.10 -16.83
N LEU A 122 -34.53 -4.15 -16.02
CA LEU A 122 -33.27 -4.55 -15.41
C LEU A 122 -32.72 -5.78 -16.12
N HIS A 123 -31.59 -5.65 -16.82
CA HIS A 123 -30.90 -6.76 -17.49
C HIS A 123 -29.97 -7.50 -16.53
N ALA A 124 -29.45 -6.81 -15.51
CA ALA A 124 -28.66 -7.36 -14.41
C ALA A 124 -29.51 -7.53 -13.14
N ASP A 125 -30.40 -8.53 -13.18
CA ASP A 125 -31.52 -8.77 -12.26
C ASP A 125 -31.18 -9.56 -10.99
N TYR A 126 -29.97 -10.10 -10.86
CA TYR A 126 -29.53 -10.82 -9.65
C TYR A 126 -28.03 -10.66 -9.35
N SER A 127 -27.70 -10.70 -8.05
CA SER A 127 -26.32 -10.65 -7.56
C SER A 127 -25.51 -11.85 -8.03
N GLY A 128 -24.28 -11.60 -8.51
CA GLY A 128 -23.40 -12.64 -9.06
C GLY A 128 -23.64 -12.97 -10.53
N LYS A 129 -24.57 -12.31 -11.22
CA LYS A 129 -24.73 -12.41 -12.67
C LYS A 129 -23.44 -11.97 -13.38
N TYR A 130 -22.89 -12.85 -14.22
CA TYR A 130 -21.68 -12.53 -14.98
C TYR A 130 -21.99 -11.56 -16.13
N VAL A 131 -21.28 -10.43 -16.16
CA VAL A 131 -21.39 -9.39 -17.20
C VAL A 131 -20.03 -9.05 -17.79
N LYS A 132 -20.02 -8.49 -19.01
CA LYS A 132 -18.81 -8.01 -19.68
C LYS A 132 -18.88 -6.50 -19.88
N LYS A 133 -17.75 -5.84 -20.19
CA LYS A 133 -17.74 -4.42 -20.58
C LYS A 133 -18.65 -4.22 -21.79
N GLY A 134 -19.60 -3.28 -21.69
CA GLY A 134 -20.60 -3.01 -22.72
C GLY A 134 -21.85 -3.88 -22.68
N THR A 135 -21.97 -4.83 -21.75
CA THR A 135 -23.26 -5.50 -21.48
C THR A 135 -24.25 -4.48 -20.88
N PRO A 136 -25.46 -4.31 -21.45
CA PRO A 136 -26.50 -3.48 -20.85
C PRO A 136 -26.84 -3.96 -19.44
N LEU A 137 -27.00 -3.02 -18.50
CA LEU A 137 -27.32 -3.33 -17.10
C LEU A 137 -28.80 -3.01 -16.80
N ALA A 138 -29.28 -1.85 -17.24
CA ALA A 138 -30.67 -1.43 -17.13
C ALA A 138 -31.05 -0.48 -18.28
N ASP A 139 -32.33 -0.48 -18.65
CA ASP A 139 -32.97 0.56 -19.46
C ASP A 139 -33.69 1.53 -18.50
N ILE A 140 -33.49 2.84 -18.67
CA ILE A 140 -33.88 3.87 -17.70
C ILE A 140 -34.62 5.01 -18.41
N TYR A 141 -35.75 5.43 -17.86
CA TYR A 141 -36.48 6.62 -18.28
C TYR A 141 -36.25 7.78 -17.29
N SER A 142 -35.96 8.98 -17.81
CA SER A 142 -35.77 10.20 -17.03
C SER A 142 -36.53 11.38 -17.65
N PRO A 143 -37.48 12.00 -16.93
CA PRO A 143 -38.18 13.19 -17.39
C PRO A 143 -37.25 14.40 -17.59
N GLU A 144 -36.25 14.57 -16.74
CA GLU A 144 -35.32 15.72 -16.84
C GLU A 144 -34.43 15.58 -18.07
N LEU A 145 -33.97 14.36 -18.37
CA LEU A 145 -33.20 14.06 -19.58
C LEU A 145 -34.05 14.27 -20.84
N LEU A 146 -35.30 13.80 -20.85
CA LEU A 146 -36.23 14.01 -21.97
C LEU A 146 -36.57 15.49 -22.16
N ALA A 147 -36.80 16.24 -21.08
CA ALA A 147 -37.04 17.67 -21.14
C ALA A 147 -35.83 18.43 -21.73
N THR A 148 -34.62 18.09 -21.28
CA THR A 148 -33.36 18.68 -21.79
C THR A 148 -33.11 18.32 -23.25
N GLN A 149 -33.41 17.08 -23.65
CA GLN A 149 -33.36 16.65 -25.05
C GLN A 149 -34.32 17.49 -25.91
N GLN A 150 -35.56 17.69 -25.45
CA GLN A 150 -36.55 18.48 -26.16
C GLN A 150 -36.18 19.97 -26.22
N GLU A 151 -35.58 20.52 -25.16
CA GLU A 151 -35.02 21.87 -25.11
C GLU A 151 -33.88 22.03 -26.15
N PHE A 152 -32.94 21.09 -26.20
CA PHE A 152 -31.87 21.06 -27.19
C PHE A 152 -32.39 21.01 -28.64
N ILE A 153 -33.35 20.12 -28.93
CA ILE A 153 -34.02 20.02 -30.24
C ILE A 153 -34.72 21.34 -30.61
N ASN A 154 -35.35 22.01 -29.64
CA ASN A 154 -36.03 23.29 -29.87
C ASN A 154 -35.04 24.44 -30.10
N ALA A 155 -33.94 24.48 -29.36
CA ALA A 155 -32.86 25.44 -29.56
C ALA A 155 -32.22 25.28 -30.96
N LEU A 156 -31.98 24.03 -31.41
CA LEU A 156 -31.48 23.74 -32.76
C LEU A 156 -32.44 24.24 -33.86
N LYS A 157 -33.75 24.00 -33.71
CA LYS A 157 -34.77 24.51 -34.64
C LYS A 157 -34.79 26.04 -34.69
N TRP A 158 -34.68 26.70 -33.53
CA TRP A 158 -34.67 28.17 -33.46
C TRP A 158 -33.39 28.75 -34.07
N ALA A 159 -32.22 28.16 -33.80
CA ALA A 159 -30.95 28.53 -34.46
C ALA A 159 -31.02 28.35 -35.99
N GLY A 160 -31.62 27.26 -36.46
CA GLY A 160 -31.86 27.03 -37.89
C GLY A 160 -32.77 28.08 -38.52
N GLN A 161 -33.88 28.45 -37.88
CA GLN A 161 -34.81 29.48 -38.37
C GLN A 161 -34.22 30.90 -38.42
N ASN A 162 -33.21 31.22 -37.60
CA ASN A 162 -32.57 32.53 -37.61
C ASN A 162 -31.34 32.63 -38.53
N SER A 163 -30.87 31.51 -39.09
CA SER A 163 -29.61 31.39 -39.86
C SER A 163 -29.54 32.13 -41.21
N GLY A 164 -30.57 32.88 -41.59
CA GLY A 164 -30.61 33.62 -42.86
C GLY A 164 -29.65 34.82 -42.93
N GLU A 165 -29.07 35.05 -44.11
CA GLU A 165 -28.15 36.14 -44.41
C GLU A 165 -28.90 37.49 -44.65
N GLU A 166 -29.36 38.14 -43.59
CA GLU A 166 -29.79 39.55 -43.68
C GLU A 166 -29.09 40.45 -42.66
N ASN A 167 -28.54 41.56 -43.17
CA ASN A 167 -27.66 42.49 -42.45
C ASN A 167 -28.42 43.39 -41.46
N GLY A 168 -28.83 42.84 -40.31
CA GLY A 168 -29.39 43.59 -39.19
C GLY A 168 -28.63 43.32 -37.88
N SER A 169 -28.17 44.38 -37.19
CA SER A 169 -27.46 44.27 -35.90
C SER A 169 -28.26 43.49 -34.85
N MET A 170 -29.58 43.69 -34.82
CA MET A 170 -30.51 42.94 -33.96
C MET A 170 -30.55 41.45 -34.31
N LYS A 171 -30.64 41.07 -35.60
CA LYS A 171 -30.68 39.67 -36.03
C LYS A 171 -29.36 38.94 -35.73
N GLY A 172 -28.24 39.66 -35.84
CA GLY A 172 -26.92 39.16 -35.41
C GLY A 172 -26.85 38.82 -33.92
N MET A 173 -27.46 39.63 -33.04
CA MET A 173 -27.58 39.33 -31.61
C MET A 173 -28.43 38.07 -31.38
N LEU A 174 -29.64 38.02 -31.96
CA LEU A 174 -30.52 36.85 -31.87
C LEU A 174 -29.85 35.54 -32.35
N ASN A 175 -28.98 35.61 -33.36
CA ASN A 175 -28.22 34.46 -33.84
C ASN A 175 -27.14 33.98 -32.85
N ASN A 176 -26.51 34.89 -32.11
CA ASN A 176 -25.56 34.53 -31.06
C ASN A 176 -26.28 33.96 -29.83
N ASP A 177 -27.44 34.50 -29.47
CA ASP A 177 -28.28 34.00 -28.38
C ASP A 177 -28.84 32.60 -28.68
N ALA A 178 -29.31 32.37 -29.91
CA ALA A 178 -29.77 31.04 -30.33
C ALA A 178 -28.62 30.00 -30.29
N ARG A 179 -27.41 30.39 -30.69
CA ARG A 179 -26.22 29.52 -30.61
C ARG A 179 -25.79 29.24 -29.18
N SER A 180 -25.82 30.23 -28.28
CA SER A 180 -25.42 30.04 -26.89
C SER A 180 -26.37 29.09 -26.14
N LEU A 181 -27.66 29.11 -26.48
CA LEU A 181 -28.65 28.17 -25.92
C LEU A 181 -28.48 26.74 -26.44
N VAL A 182 -28.17 26.56 -27.73
CA VAL A 182 -27.80 25.23 -28.28
C VAL A 182 -26.58 24.67 -27.53
N GLU A 183 -25.55 25.48 -27.30
CA GLU A 183 -24.35 25.03 -26.58
C GLU A 183 -24.59 24.82 -25.08
N ALA A 184 -25.44 25.62 -24.42
CA ALA A 184 -25.82 25.40 -23.03
C ALA A 184 -26.58 24.08 -22.85
N ALA A 185 -27.56 23.79 -23.71
CA ALA A 185 -28.30 22.53 -23.69
C ALA A 185 -27.40 21.33 -24.05
N ARG A 186 -26.49 21.48 -25.03
CA ARG A 186 -25.43 20.49 -25.33
C ARG A 186 -24.55 20.20 -24.11
N GLN A 187 -24.08 21.24 -23.42
CA GLN A 187 -23.25 21.09 -22.22
C GLN A 187 -23.99 20.37 -21.10
N ARG A 188 -25.29 20.64 -20.90
CA ARG A 188 -26.12 19.92 -19.92
C ARG A 188 -26.20 18.43 -20.21
N LEU A 189 -26.44 18.03 -21.46
CA LEU A 189 -26.41 16.63 -21.88
C LEU A 189 -25.03 15.98 -21.65
N LYS A 190 -23.93 16.71 -21.93
CA LYS A 190 -22.56 16.22 -21.69
C LYS A 190 -22.23 16.03 -20.21
N LEU A 191 -22.73 16.88 -19.31
CA LEU A 191 -22.51 16.73 -17.86
C LEU A 191 -23.10 15.42 -17.33
N TRP A 192 -24.17 14.93 -17.95
CA TRP A 192 -24.80 13.63 -17.71
C TRP A 192 -24.16 12.44 -18.47
N ASP A 193 -22.97 12.63 -19.05
CA ASP A 193 -22.24 11.63 -19.86
C ASP A 193 -23.00 11.12 -21.09
N ILE A 194 -23.96 11.88 -21.62
CA ILE A 194 -24.52 11.58 -22.95
C ILE A 194 -23.40 11.83 -23.97
N SER A 195 -22.98 10.76 -24.65
CA SER A 195 -21.83 10.79 -25.55
C SER A 195 -22.06 11.70 -26.76
N ASP A 196 -20.99 12.26 -27.32
CA ASP A 196 -21.05 13.06 -28.55
C ASP A 196 -21.73 12.31 -29.72
N GLU A 197 -21.60 10.98 -29.79
CA GLU A 197 -22.31 10.17 -30.78
C GLU A 197 -23.83 10.11 -30.54
N GLN A 198 -24.27 10.10 -29.28
CA GLN A 198 -25.69 10.16 -28.93
C GLN A 198 -26.27 11.56 -29.18
N ILE A 199 -25.53 12.62 -28.81
CA ILE A 199 -25.96 14.00 -29.08
C ILE A 199 -26.05 14.24 -30.59
N ARG A 200 -25.07 13.80 -31.39
CA ARG A 200 -25.14 13.90 -32.86
C ARG A 200 -26.32 13.13 -33.44
N LYS A 201 -26.64 11.93 -32.92
CA LYS A 201 -27.85 11.20 -33.35
C LYS A 201 -29.13 12.01 -33.10
N ILE A 202 -29.23 12.72 -31.99
CA ILE A 202 -30.39 13.59 -31.65
C ILE A 202 -30.47 14.80 -32.61
N GLU A 203 -29.33 15.36 -33.00
CA GLU A 203 -29.26 16.42 -34.03
C GLU A 203 -29.75 15.92 -35.41
N GLU A 204 -29.28 14.73 -35.82
CA GLU A 204 -29.60 14.12 -37.11
C GLU A 204 -31.06 13.60 -37.18
N SER A 205 -31.60 13.05 -36.08
CA SER A 205 -32.95 12.49 -36.00
C SER A 205 -34.04 13.55 -35.76
N GLY A 206 -33.68 14.66 -35.09
CA GLY A 206 -34.64 15.59 -34.48
C GLY A 206 -35.54 14.96 -33.41
N LYS A 207 -35.12 13.82 -32.82
CA LYS A 207 -35.87 12.94 -31.91
C LYS A 207 -34.97 12.20 -30.93
#